data_AF-A0A819FD36-F1
#
_entry.id   AF-A0A819FD36-F1
#
_cell.length_a   1.000
_cell.length_b   1.000
_cell.length_c   1.000
_cell.angle_alpha   90.00
_cell.angle_beta   90.00
_cell.angle_gamma   90.00
#
_symmetry.space_group_name_H-M   'P 1'
#
loop_
_entity.id
_entity.type
_entity.pdbx_description
1 polymer ?
#
loop_
_entity_poly.entity_id
_entity_poly.type
_entity_poly.pdbx_seq_one_letter_code
_entity_poly.pdbx_strand_id
1 'polypeptide(L)'
;MTAIRIHSRAQPLSMSTSQATTSNSSTTVKRSSLPSHEKIMKRVKLDVSLTSSNSNVPMDGYTILQNQVLFSLMSKTNCEDCGKRWNGTMNIKKREGLFLILSFECSSCKNTINIETSPKIVSSARRDINVRSQIGSHLCGIKYAGLTKLMGAMNLPGPIQDERYSRWNKDLLLSIKSLSDRSMRKGIEEAVTAANSKDLMVSGDGFWQTRGFKSRHGAAALISCGTASKVVDIETCHKTSLAIKKSNPDKYKDILKSHQCEKNYEKSSGTMESSAVLSMFNRSVSKYGVHYTSYIGDGDSKAFATLSNATPYPGIT
;
A
#
# COMPACT_ATOMS: atom_id res chain seq x y z
N MET A 1 27.11 13.56 -1.68
CA MET A 1 25.83 14.30 -1.79
C MET A 1 26.15 15.63 -2.43
N THR A 2 25.83 15.80 -3.70
CA THR A 2 26.09 17.05 -4.41
C THR A 2 24.79 17.84 -4.42
N ALA A 3 24.70 18.85 -3.57
CA ALA A 3 23.65 19.85 -3.67
C ALA A 3 24.06 20.84 -4.75
N ILE A 4 23.31 20.88 -5.86
CA ILE A 4 23.54 21.85 -6.94
C ILE A 4 22.40 22.86 -6.88
N ARG A 5 22.73 24.09 -6.47
CA ARG A 5 21.84 25.26 -6.52
C ARG A 5 21.73 25.74 -7.96
N ILE A 6 20.52 26.11 -8.38
CA ILE A 6 20.27 26.68 -9.69
C ILE A 6 20.73 28.15 -9.67
N HIS A 7 21.89 28.45 -10.25
CA HIS A 7 22.24 29.78 -10.76
C HIS A 7 23.14 29.63 -12.00
N SER A 8 23.02 30.58 -12.93
CA SER A 8 23.61 30.62 -14.27
C SER A 8 25.13 30.92 -14.29
N ARG A 9 25.80 30.40 -15.34
CA ARG A 9 27.20 30.58 -15.87
C ARG A 9 27.91 31.90 -15.52
N ALA A 10 29.25 32.03 -15.47
CA ALA A 10 30.44 31.16 -15.58
C ALA A 10 31.73 32.00 -15.33
N GLN A 11 32.83 31.39 -14.88
CA GLN A 11 34.20 31.58 -15.44
C GLN A 11 35.20 30.55 -14.85
N PRO A 12 36.24 30.12 -15.60
CA PRO A 12 37.16 29.05 -15.18
C PRO A 12 38.38 29.59 -14.42
N LEU A 13 38.77 28.91 -13.35
CA LEU A 13 40.05 29.14 -12.67
C LEU A 13 40.80 27.82 -12.49
N SER A 14 42.12 27.93 -12.63
CA SER A 14 43.13 26.90 -12.89
C SER A 14 43.45 25.97 -11.71
N MET A 15 44.07 24.85 -12.06
CA MET A 15 44.55 23.75 -11.20
C MET A 15 45.29 24.17 -9.92
N SER A 16 45.06 23.40 -8.85
CA SER A 16 46.16 22.93 -7.99
C SER A 16 45.87 21.53 -7.42
N THR A 17 46.86 20.66 -7.57
CA THR A 17 46.93 19.32 -6.99
C THR A 17 47.25 19.40 -5.50
N SER A 18 46.42 18.81 -4.65
CA SER A 18 46.82 18.40 -3.30
C SER A 18 46.24 17.03 -2.96
N GLN A 19 47.11 16.20 -2.41
CA GLN A 19 46.90 14.78 -2.12
C GLN A 19 45.82 14.58 -1.05
N ALA A 20 44.86 13.70 -1.31
CA ALA A 20 43.87 13.26 -0.34
C ALA A 20 44.44 12.10 0.50
N THR A 21 44.79 12.37 1.75
CA THR A 21 44.99 11.35 2.78
C THR A 21 43.67 10.67 3.10
N THR A 22 43.59 9.37 2.83
CA THR A 22 42.46 8.49 3.15
C THR A 22 42.38 8.23 4.66
N SER A 23 41.34 8.73 5.31
CA SER A 23 40.88 8.24 6.61
C SER A 23 39.56 7.49 6.44
N ASN A 24 39.63 6.16 6.55
CA ASN A 24 38.47 5.28 6.59
C ASN A 24 37.68 5.55 7.88
N SER A 25 36.52 6.20 7.78
CA SER A 25 35.50 6.12 8.84
C SER A 25 34.37 5.20 8.37
N SER A 26 34.31 4.03 8.99
CA SER A 26 33.26 3.03 8.80
C SER A 26 31.96 3.55 9.42
N THR A 27 31.11 4.20 8.63
CA THR A 27 29.79 4.64 9.09
C THR A 27 28.83 3.46 9.09
N THR A 28 28.63 2.87 10.26
CA THR A 28 27.63 1.80 10.48
C THR A 28 26.23 2.36 10.23
N VAL A 29 25.60 1.96 9.12
CA VAL A 29 24.21 2.32 8.81
C VAL A 29 23.29 1.68 9.85
N LYS A 30 22.71 2.50 10.73
CA LYS A 30 21.68 2.04 11.68
C LYS A 30 20.47 1.54 10.90
N ARG A 31 20.25 0.22 10.95
CA ARG A 31 19.06 -0.46 10.43
C ARG A 31 17.84 0.11 11.16
N SER A 32 16.94 0.79 10.45
CA SER A 32 15.69 1.32 11.01
C SER A 32 14.90 0.17 11.64
N SER A 33 14.55 0.28 12.92
CA SER A 33 13.73 -0.71 13.61
C SER A 33 12.37 -0.83 12.94
N LEU A 34 11.90 -2.07 12.76
CA LEU A 34 10.56 -2.33 12.25
C LEU A 34 9.52 -1.63 13.16
N PRO A 35 8.49 -1.00 12.60
CA PRO A 35 7.43 -0.39 13.41
C PRO A 35 6.77 -1.46 14.28
N SER A 36 6.51 -1.14 15.55
CA SER A 36 5.85 -2.06 16.47
C SER A 36 4.50 -2.52 15.93
N HIS A 37 4.11 -3.76 16.25
CA HIS A 37 2.82 -4.36 15.86
C HIS A 37 1.64 -3.42 16.16
N GLU A 38 1.69 -2.75 17.32
CA GLU A 38 0.68 -1.78 17.75
C GLU A 38 0.59 -0.55 16.82
N LYS A 39 1.72 -0.04 16.31
CA LYS A 39 1.74 1.08 15.34
C LYS A 39 1.14 0.65 13.99
N ILE A 40 1.36 -0.60 13.57
CA ILE A 40 0.76 -1.15 12.35
C ILE A 40 -0.75 -1.31 12.54
N MET A 41 -1.20 -1.87 13.68
CA MET A 41 -2.63 -2.00 13.98
C MET A 41 -3.37 -0.66 14.02
N LYS A 42 -2.77 0.39 14.61
CA LYS A 42 -3.33 1.76 14.60
C LYS A 42 -3.44 2.34 13.19
N ARG A 43 -2.52 1.99 12.28
CA ARG A 43 -2.53 2.42 10.86
C ARG A 43 -3.48 1.58 9.99
N VAL A 44 -3.73 0.32 10.34
CA VAL A 44 -4.68 -0.57 9.63
C VAL A 44 -6.13 -0.37 10.11
N LYS A 45 -6.34 0.28 11.26
CA LYS A 45 -7.66 0.80 11.73
C LYS A 45 -8.30 1.85 10.80
N LEU A 46 -7.84 1.97 9.56
CA LEU A 46 -8.49 2.76 8.50
C LEU A 46 -9.94 2.32 8.32
N ASP A 47 -10.86 3.15 8.82
CA ASP A 47 -12.32 3.17 8.59
C ASP A 47 -13.09 1.83 8.67
N VAL A 48 -12.52 0.79 9.28
CA VAL A 48 -13.32 -0.36 9.72
C VAL A 48 -13.94 0.02 11.05
N SER A 49 -14.98 0.85 10.98
CA SER A 49 -15.90 1.03 12.09
C SER A 49 -16.46 -0.34 12.43
N LEU A 50 -16.10 -0.86 13.60
CA LEU A 50 -16.66 -2.08 14.16
C LEU A 50 -17.85 -1.68 15.03
N THR A 51 -18.86 -2.54 15.11
CA THR A 51 -19.91 -2.38 16.13
C THR A 51 -19.27 -2.56 17.50
N SER A 52 -19.09 -1.47 18.24
CA SER A 52 -18.57 -1.49 19.59
C SER A 52 -19.62 -2.07 20.54
N SER A 53 -19.35 -3.25 21.09
CA SER A 53 -19.96 -3.70 22.35
C SER A 53 -18.98 -3.45 23.50
N ASN A 54 -19.44 -2.76 24.54
CA ASN A 54 -18.68 -2.49 25.77
C ASN A 54 -18.11 -3.75 26.40
N SER A 55 -16.79 -3.77 26.68
CA SER A 55 -16.17 -4.09 27.98
C SER A 55 -14.67 -4.38 27.79
N ASN A 56 -13.89 -4.17 28.86
CA ASN A 56 -12.47 -4.50 29.00
C ASN A 56 -12.20 -5.98 28.67
N VAL A 57 -12.01 -6.34 27.39
CA VAL A 57 -11.52 -7.66 26.99
C VAL A 57 -10.03 -7.53 26.67
N PRO A 58 -9.11 -8.12 27.46
CA PRO A 58 -7.66 -7.97 27.29
C PRO A 58 -7.10 -8.49 25.94
N MET A 59 -7.94 -9.10 25.09
CA MET A 59 -7.57 -9.86 23.89
C MET A 59 -8.50 -9.55 22.70
N ASP A 60 -8.73 -8.27 22.40
CA ASP A 60 -9.48 -7.86 21.19
C ASP A 60 -8.61 -8.05 19.91
N GLY A 61 -8.60 -9.27 19.37
CA GLY A 61 -7.80 -9.63 18.18
C GLY A 61 -8.08 -11.04 17.63
N TYR A 62 -7.48 -11.35 16.47
CA TYR A 62 -7.59 -12.67 15.85
C TYR A 62 -6.48 -13.60 16.32
N THR A 63 -6.86 -14.80 16.75
CA THR A 63 -5.94 -15.90 17.06
C THR A 63 -6.12 -17.02 16.06
N ILE A 64 -5.03 -17.56 15.52
CA ILE A 64 -5.06 -18.75 14.67
C ILE A 64 -5.00 -19.97 15.58
N LEU A 65 -6.06 -20.76 15.58
CA LEU A 65 -6.20 -21.95 16.44
C LEU A 65 -6.52 -23.18 15.57
N GLN A 66 -5.85 -24.30 15.84
CA GLN A 66 -6.15 -25.56 15.16
C GLN A 66 -7.52 -26.08 15.61
N ASN A 67 -8.35 -26.52 14.66
CA ASN A 67 -9.69 -27.05 14.91
C ASN A 67 -9.70 -28.18 15.96
N GLN A 68 -8.70 -29.05 15.97
CA GLN A 68 -8.62 -30.15 16.96
C GLN A 68 -8.43 -29.64 18.39
N VAL A 69 -7.66 -28.56 18.57
CA VAL A 69 -7.47 -27.93 19.88
C VAL A 69 -8.78 -27.29 20.36
N LEU A 70 -9.50 -26.62 19.46
CA LEU A 70 -10.82 -26.07 19.77
C LEU A 70 -11.83 -27.17 20.13
N PHE A 71 -11.86 -28.27 19.37
CA PHE A 71 -12.70 -29.43 19.67
C PHE A 71 -12.36 -30.05 21.03
N SER A 72 -11.06 -30.21 21.32
CA SER A 72 -10.59 -30.72 22.62
C SER A 72 -11.01 -29.81 23.77
N LEU A 73 -10.97 -28.48 23.59
CA LEU A 73 -11.47 -27.53 24.57
C LEU A 73 -12.97 -27.72 24.83
N MET A 74 -13.78 -27.81 23.77
CA MET A 74 -15.23 -28.05 23.90
C MET A 74 -15.55 -29.37 24.60
N SER A 75 -14.78 -30.43 24.37
CA SER A 75 -14.96 -31.73 25.07
C SER A 75 -14.72 -31.67 26.59
N LYS A 76 -14.19 -30.56 27.11
CA LYS A 76 -13.95 -30.32 28.53
C LYS A 76 -15.02 -29.44 29.17
N THR A 77 -15.97 -28.91 28.40
CA THR A 77 -17.05 -28.06 28.90
C THR A 77 -18.36 -28.83 29.05
N ASN A 78 -19.31 -28.27 29.79
CA ASN A 78 -20.68 -28.77 29.84
C ASN A 78 -21.51 -28.13 28.72
N CYS A 79 -22.50 -28.87 28.20
CA CYS A 79 -23.52 -28.34 27.32
C CYS A 79 -24.46 -27.44 28.13
N GLU A 80 -24.69 -26.23 27.63
CA GLU A 80 -25.51 -25.22 28.31
C GLU A 80 -26.96 -25.68 28.53
N ASP A 81 -27.56 -26.39 27.58
CA ASP A 81 -28.97 -26.75 27.65
C ASP A 81 -29.26 -27.95 28.56
N CYS A 82 -28.38 -28.97 28.56
CA CYS A 82 -28.63 -30.21 29.29
C CYS A 82 -27.73 -30.40 30.51
N GLY A 83 -26.76 -29.51 30.74
CA GLY A 83 -25.81 -29.56 31.86
C GLY A 83 -24.79 -30.70 31.82
N LYS A 84 -24.96 -31.69 30.93
CA LYS A 84 -24.02 -32.82 30.77
C LYS A 84 -22.74 -32.38 30.09
N ARG A 85 -21.65 -33.11 30.32
CA ARG A 85 -20.38 -32.92 29.60
C ARG A 85 -20.61 -33.00 28.09
N TRP A 86 -20.11 -32.02 27.35
CA TRP A 86 -20.29 -31.96 25.89
C TRP A 86 -19.52 -33.10 25.22
N ASN A 87 -20.25 -33.93 24.46
CA ASN A 87 -19.74 -35.11 23.74
C ASN A 87 -20.10 -35.06 22.25
N GLY A 88 -20.20 -33.84 21.72
CA GLY A 88 -20.80 -33.53 20.44
C GLY A 88 -19.86 -33.56 19.23
N THR A 89 -20.37 -33.01 18.12
CA THR A 89 -19.58 -32.80 16.89
C THR A 89 -19.39 -31.32 16.60
N MET A 90 -18.27 -30.98 15.97
CA MET A 90 -17.97 -29.63 15.48
C MET A 90 -17.88 -29.66 13.96
N ASN A 91 -18.69 -28.82 13.30
CA ASN A 91 -18.77 -28.75 11.84
C ASN A 91 -18.68 -27.30 11.35
N ILE A 92 -18.30 -27.14 10.08
CA ILE A 92 -18.33 -25.84 9.41
C ILE A 92 -19.66 -25.72 8.68
N LYS A 93 -20.58 -24.92 9.21
CA LYS A 93 -21.91 -24.69 8.60
C LYS A 93 -21.82 -23.77 7.38
N LYS A 94 -20.91 -22.79 7.41
CA LYS A 94 -20.68 -21.86 6.31
C LYS A 94 -19.23 -21.42 6.30
N ARG A 95 -18.67 -21.24 5.10
CA ARG A 95 -17.36 -20.64 4.87
C ARG A 95 -17.42 -19.54 3.83
N GLU A 96 -16.74 -18.43 4.10
CA GLU A 96 -16.49 -17.37 3.13
C GLU A 96 -15.06 -16.85 3.33
N GLY A 97 -14.11 -17.30 2.51
CA GLY A 97 -12.69 -17.04 2.75
C GLY A 97 -12.25 -17.57 4.11
N LEU A 98 -11.70 -16.69 4.96
CA LEU A 98 -11.31 -16.99 6.34
C LEU A 98 -12.48 -16.98 7.34
N PHE A 99 -13.62 -16.38 6.98
CA PHE A 99 -14.79 -16.36 7.84
C PHE A 99 -15.50 -17.72 7.86
N LEU A 100 -15.89 -18.16 9.05
CA LEU A 100 -16.63 -19.41 9.29
C LEU A 100 -17.86 -19.16 10.19
N ILE A 101 -18.92 -19.91 9.93
CA ILE A 101 -19.91 -20.26 10.95
C ILE A 101 -19.56 -21.65 11.44
N LEU A 102 -19.03 -21.73 12.66
CA LEU A 102 -18.78 -22.99 13.35
C LEU A 102 -20.07 -23.45 14.02
N SER A 103 -20.40 -24.73 13.89
CA SER A 103 -21.59 -25.34 14.44
C SER A 103 -21.17 -26.45 15.40
N PHE A 104 -21.70 -26.40 16.62
CA PHE A 104 -21.42 -27.35 17.69
C PHE A 104 -22.73 -28.04 18.06
N GLU A 105 -22.86 -29.32 17.75
CA GLU A 105 -24.06 -30.11 18.07
C GLU A 105 -23.76 -31.03 19.25
N CYS A 106 -24.56 -30.95 20.33
CA CYS A 106 -24.46 -31.86 21.46
C CYS A 106 -25.12 -33.21 21.16
N SER A 107 -24.39 -34.32 21.27
CA SER A 107 -24.96 -35.64 21.00
C SER A 107 -26.02 -36.09 22.01
N SER A 108 -25.98 -35.54 23.23
CA SER A 108 -26.87 -35.92 24.34
C SER A 108 -28.26 -35.29 24.27
N CYS A 109 -28.38 -34.02 23.87
CA CYS A 109 -29.65 -33.30 23.81
C CYS A 109 -30.01 -32.77 22.41
N LYS A 110 -29.13 -32.98 21.43
CA LYS A 110 -29.26 -32.50 20.04
C LYS A 110 -29.30 -30.97 19.88
N ASN A 111 -29.07 -30.21 20.93
CA ASN A 111 -28.94 -28.76 20.78
C ASN A 111 -27.72 -28.39 19.92
N THR A 112 -27.88 -27.35 19.12
CA THR A 112 -26.84 -26.86 18.20
C THR A 112 -26.57 -25.38 18.43
N ILE A 113 -25.32 -25.06 18.73
CA ILE A 113 -24.84 -23.67 18.87
C ILE A 113 -24.06 -23.29 17.61
N ASN A 114 -24.30 -22.07 17.10
CA ASN A 114 -23.56 -21.54 15.95
C ASN A 114 -22.76 -20.30 16.37
N ILE A 115 -21.46 -20.30 16.06
CA ILE A 115 -20.55 -19.20 16.37
C ILE A 115 -19.99 -18.62 15.07
N GLU A 116 -20.05 -17.30 14.93
CA GLU A 116 -19.43 -16.57 13.84
C GLU A 116 -17.99 -16.17 14.20
N THR A 117 -17.00 -16.51 13.37
CA THR A 117 -15.57 -16.29 13.69
C THR A 117 -15.03 -14.88 13.43
N SER A 118 -15.84 -13.98 12.88
CA SER A 118 -15.42 -12.61 12.56
C SER A 118 -16.63 -11.71 12.37
N PRO A 119 -16.71 -10.50 12.94
CA PRO A 119 -17.85 -9.61 12.75
C PRO A 119 -17.98 -9.13 11.30
N LYS A 120 -19.15 -8.57 10.98
CA LYS A 120 -19.32 -7.75 9.77
C LYS A 120 -18.69 -6.37 9.99
N ILE A 121 -18.23 -5.76 8.91
CA ILE A 121 -17.87 -4.33 8.92
C ILE A 121 -19.16 -3.51 9.01
N VAL A 122 -19.16 -2.42 9.78
CA VAL A 122 -20.33 -1.52 9.89
C VAL A 122 -20.78 -1.07 8.49
N SER A 123 -22.09 -1.11 8.25
CA SER A 123 -22.71 -0.74 6.98
C SER A 123 -22.24 -1.55 5.77
N SER A 124 -21.70 -2.76 5.99
CA SER A 124 -21.23 -3.64 4.91
C SER A 124 -21.56 -5.10 5.18
N ALA A 125 -21.80 -5.88 4.10
CA ALA A 125 -21.92 -7.33 4.20
C ALA A 125 -20.56 -8.04 4.37
N ARG A 126 -19.44 -7.31 4.25
CA ARG A 126 -18.08 -7.86 4.30
C ARG A 126 -17.72 -8.30 5.71
N ARG A 127 -16.97 -9.41 5.80
CA ARG A 127 -16.40 -9.91 7.07
C ARG A 127 -15.06 -9.24 7.33
N ASP A 128 -14.87 -8.75 8.55
CA ASP A 128 -13.69 -7.98 8.95
C ASP A 128 -12.39 -8.77 8.69
N ILE A 129 -12.35 -10.07 9.00
CA ILE A 129 -11.16 -10.92 8.79
C ILE A 129 -10.74 -11.00 7.31
N ASN A 130 -11.72 -11.07 6.40
CA ASN A 130 -11.44 -11.14 4.97
C ASN A 130 -10.87 -9.82 4.47
N VAL A 131 -11.43 -8.69 4.90
CA VAL A 131 -10.92 -7.36 4.53
C VAL A 131 -9.53 -7.12 5.11
N ARG A 132 -9.28 -7.51 6.37
CA ARG A 132 -7.94 -7.44 6.97
C ARG A 132 -6.92 -8.28 6.21
N SER A 133 -7.27 -9.51 5.84
CA SER A 133 -6.37 -10.37 5.05
C SER A 133 -6.03 -9.76 3.69
N GLN A 134 -7.01 -9.11 3.04
CA GLN A 134 -6.81 -8.39 1.80
C GLN A 134 -5.91 -7.17 1.98
N ILE A 135 -6.17 -6.32 2.97
CA ILE A 135 -5.31 -5.17 3.28
C ILE A 135 -3.89 -5.63 3.59
N GLY A 136 -3.73 -6.64 4.46
CA GLY A 136 -2.44 -7.21 4.80
C GLY A 136 -1.67 -7.69 3.57
N SER A 137 -2.34 -8.40 2.66
CA SER A 137 -1.71 -8.87 1.43
C SER A 137 -1.28 -7.74 0.47
N HIS A 138 -1.97 -6.59 0.47
CA HIS A 138 -1.55 -5.41 -0.28
C HIS A 138 -0.33 -4.75 0.35
N LEU A 139 -0.33 -4.59 1.67
CA LEU A 139 0.80 -4.02 2.41
C LEU A 139 2.07 -4.87 2.28
N CYS A 140 1.91 -6.19 2.17
CA CYS A 140 3.03 -7.10 1.91
C CYS A 140 3.41 -7.21 0.42
N GLY A 141 2.68 -6.58 -0.50
CA GLY A 141 2.93 -6.65 -1.94
C GLY A 141 2.65 -8.01 -2.60
N ILE A 142 2.05 -8.96 -1.89
CA ILE A 142 1.82 -10.34 -2.35
C ILE A 142 0.48 -10.51 -3.09
N LYS A 143 -0.50 -9.64 -2.81
CA LYS A 143 -1.85 -9.61 -3.41
C LYS A 143 -2.55 -10.98 -3.36
N TYR A 144 -3.53 -11.22 -4.23
CA TYR A 144 -4.36 -12.44 -4.23
C TYR A 144 -3.55 -13.73 -4.34
N ALA A 145 -2.70 -13.84 -5.36
CA ALA A 145 -1.94 -15.06 -5.63
C ALA A 145 -0.97 -15.39 -4.51
N GLY A 146 -0.28 -14.38 -3.97
CA GLY A 146 0.63 -14.59 -2.85
C GLY A 146 -0.10 -14.81 -1.52
N LEU A 147 -1.26 -14.17 -1.29
CA LEU A 147 -2.12 -14.46 -0.15
C LEU A 147 -2.64 -15.91 -0.18
N THR A 148 -3.03 -16.40 -1.35
CA THR A 148 -3.45 -17.79 -1.56
C THR A 148 -2.32 -18.76 -1.21
N LYS A 149 -1.09 -18.48 -1.67
CA LYS A 149 0.10 -19.27 -1.32
C LYS A 149 0.39 -19.23 0.17
N LEU A 150 0.34 -18.04 0.79
CA LEU A 150 0.56 -17.86 2.22
C LEU A 150 -0.46 -18.67 3.04
N MET A 151 -1.74 -18.56 2.71
CA MET A 151 -2.81 -19.32 3.37
C MET A 151 -2.60 -20.83 3.21
N GLY A 152 -2.29 -21.29 2.00
CA GLY A 152 -1.98 -22.71 1.76
C GLY A 152 -0.78 -23.21 2.57
N ALA A 153 0.29 -22.42 2.66
CA ALA A 153 1.47 -22.76 3.48
C ALA A 153 1.16 -22.83 4.99
N MET A 154 0.16 -22.06 5.45
CA MET A 154 -0.32 -22.08 6.84
C MET A 154 -1.42 -23.12 7.10
N ASN A 155 -1.76 -23.95 6.12
CA ASN A 155 -2.91 -24.87 6.17
C ASN A 155 -4.25 -24.16 6.49
N LEU A 156 -4.42 -22.96 5.95
CA LEU A 156 -5.64 -22.17 6.02
C LEU A 156 -6.46 -22.32 4.72
N PRO A 157 -7.79 -22.11 4.77
CA PRO A 157 -8.55 -21.98 3.53
C PRO A 157 -8.06 -20.80 2.70
N GLY A 158 -8.24 -20.92 1.38
CA GLY A 158 -7.95 -19.82 0.47
C GLY A 158 -8.76 -18.54 0.80
N PRO A 159 -8.36 -17.41 0.22
CA PRO A 159 -9.07 -16.16 0.41
C PRO A 159 -10.47 -16.23 -0.21
N ILE A 160 -11.25 -15.16 -0.08
CA ILE A 160 -12.49 -14.98 -0.84
C ILE A 160 -12.26 -15.20 -2.35
N GLN A 161 -13.33 -15.44 -3.12
CA GLN A 161 -13.21 -15.67 -4.57
C GLN A 161 -12.50 -14.49 -5.26
N ASP A 162 -11.71 -14.77 -6.30
CA ASP A 162 -10.89 -13.76 -7.00
C ASP A 162 -11.75 -12.63 -7.57
N GLU A 163 -12.94 -12.94 -8.10
CA GLU A 163 -13.85 -11.92 -8.64
C GLU A 163 -14.32 -10.96 -7.53
N ARG A 164 -14.58 -11.49 -6.34
CA ARG A 164 -14.98 -10.71 -5.16
C ARG A 164 -13.80 -9.88 -4.63
N TYR A 165 -12.63 -10.50 -4.53
CA TYR A 165 -11.39 -9.85 -4.14
C TYR A 165 -11.06 -8.67 -5.07
N SER A 166 -11.13 -8.91 -6.38
CA SER A 166 -10.87 -7.92 -7.43
C SER A 166 -11.88 -6.77 -7.40
N ARG A 167 -13.15 -7.03 -7.09
CA ARG A 167 -14.13 -5.97 -6.86
C ARG A 167 -13.75 -5.11 -5.65
N TRP A 168 -13.40 -5.75 -4.52
CA TRP A 168 -13.02 -5.04 -3.30
C TRP A 168 -11.71 -4.25 -3.46
N ASN A 169 -10.81 -4.68 -4.36
CA ASN A 169 -9.59 -3.90 -4.70
C ASN A 169 -9.92 -2.52 -5.26
N LYS A 170 -11.01 -2.39 -6.03
CA LYS A 170 -11.42 -1.09 -6.58
C LYS A 170 -11.83 -0.13 -5.47
N ASP A 171 -12.61 -0.61 -4.51
CA ASP A 171 -13.04 0.19 -3.37
C ASP A 171 -11.85 0.55 -2.47
N LEU A 172 -10.98 -0.42 -2.20
CA LEU A 172 -9.75 -0.20 -1.44
C LEU A 172 -8.84 0.83 -2.11
N LEU A 173 -8.73 0.81 -3.44
CA LEU A 173 -7.97 1.79 -4.20
C LEU A 173 -8.50 3.20 -4.01
N LEU A 174 -9.83 3.39 -4.02
CA LEU A 174 -10.45 4.70 -3.78
C LEU A 174 -10.13 5.21 -2.37
N SER A 175 -10.25 4.35 -1.35
CA SER A 175 -9.89 4.69 0.03
C SER A 175 -8.41 5.06 0.14
N ILE A 176 -7.51 4.24 -0.41
CA ILE A 176 -6.06 4.49 -0.36
C ILE A 176 -5.70 5.80 -1.08
N LYS A 177 -6.29 6.08 -2.25
CA LYS A 177 -6.08 7.35 -2.97
C LYS A 177 -6.49 8.55 -2.12
N SER A 178 -7.70 8.52 -1.55
CA SER A 178 -8.18 9.60 -0.68
C SER A 178 -7.29 9.83 0.54
N LEU A 179 -6.84 8.74 1.18
CA LEU A 179 -5.92 8.80 2.32
C LEU A 179 -4.54 9.33 1.93
N SER A 180 -4.02 8.88 0.79
CA SER A 180 -2.76 9.37 0.23
C SER A 180 -2.84 10.87 -0.04
N ASP A 181 -3.91 11.34 -0.69
CA ASP A 181 -4.11 12.76 -0.98
C ASP A 181 -4.18 13.60 0.31
N ARG A 182 -4.92 13.13 1.32
CA ARG A 182 -4.98 13.79 2.63
C ARG A 182 -3.61 13.82 3.32
N SER A 183 -2.88 12.71 3.28
CA SER A 183 -1.55 12.61 3.88
C SER A 183 -0.54 13.52 3.17
N MET A 184 -0.56 13.58 1.85
CA MET A 184 0.33 14.42 1.05
C MET A 184 0.02 15.91 1.24
N ARG A 185 -1.26 16.31 1.32
CA ARG A 185 -1.64 17.70 1.66
C ARG A 185 -1.09 18.14 3.01
N LYS A 186 -1.21 17.29 4.04
CA LYS A 186 -0.58 17.55 5.34
C LYS A 186 0.95 17.62 5.24
N GLY A 187 1.56 16.73 4.45
CA GLY A 187 3.00 16.77 4.19
C GLY A 187 3.45 18.07 3.51
N ILE A 188 2.63 18.63 2.61
CA ILE A 188 2.85 19.95 1.99
C ILE A 188 2.72 21.06 3.03
N GLU A 189 1.66 21.06 3.84
CA GLU A 189 1.46 22.07 4.89
C GLU A 189 2.65 22.10 5.86
N GLU A 190 3.08 20.94 6.34
CA GLU A 190 4.28 20.79 7.19
C GLU A 190 5.55 21.30 6.50
N ALA A 191 5.71 21.02 5.21
CA ALA A 191 6.86 21.48 4.43
C ALA A 191 6.87 23.00 4.23
N VAL A 192 5.71 23.60 3.95
CA VAL A 192 5.55 25.07 3.83
C VAL A 192 5.87 25.76 5.15
N THR A 193 5.38 25.22 6.27
CA THR A 193 5.69 25.74 7.60
C THR A 193 7.19 25.64 7.91
N ALA A 194 7.81 24.50 7.60
CA ALA A 194 9.24 24.29 7.85
C ALA A 194 10.15 25.17 6.98
N ALA A 195 9.76 25.41 5.72
CA ALA A 195 10.50 26.26 4.79
C ALA A 195 10.19 27.77 4.96
N ASN A 196 9.11 28.10 5.69
CA ASN A 196 8.51 29.43 5.73
C ASN A 196 8.29 30.02 4.31
N SER A 197 7.91 29.17 3.36
CA SER A 197 7.76 29.52 1.95
C SER A 197 6.86 28.52 1.22
N LYS A 198 6.18 28.99 0.17
CA LYS A 198 5.45 28.14 -0.78
C LYS A 198 6.35 27.59 -1.89
N ASP A 199 7.62 27.98 -1.90
CA ASP A 199 8.63 27.49 -2.80
C ASP A 199 9.43 26.40 -2.09
N LEU A 200 9.15 25.15 -2.48
CA LEU A 200 9.65 23.97 -1.79
C LEU A 200 10.78 23.32 -2.57
N MET A 201 11.84 22.98 -1.85
CA MET A 201 12.86 22.06 -2.33
C MET A 201 12.36 20.62 -2.13
N VAL A 202 12.43 19.83 -3.19
CA VAL A 202 11.98 18.43 -3.21
C VAL A 202 13.09 17.50 -3.67
N SER A 203 13.05 16.27 -3.17
CA SER A 203 13.83 15.16 -3.72
C SER A 203 12.88 14.17 -4.37
N GLY A 204 13.28 13.59 -5.49
CA GLY A 204 12.46 12.63 -6.22
C GLY A 204 13.21 11.34 -6.52
N ASP A 205 12.45 10.26 -6.59
CA ASP A 205 12.94 8.95 -7.02
C ASP A 205 11.84 8.18 -7.76
N GLY A 206 12.26 7.38 -8.72
CA GLY A 206 11.42 6.51 -9.55
C GLY A 206 11.47 5.06 -9.08
N PHE A 207 10.36 4.34 -9.21
CA PHE A 207 10.35 2.89 -9.02
C PHE A 207 9.60 2.18 -10.14
N TRP A 208 10.04 0.97 -10.45
CA TRP A 208 9.49 0.13 -11.50
C TRP A 208 9.07 -1.22 -10.93
N GLN A 209 8.04 -1.82 -11.52
CA GLN A 209 7.58 -3.17 -11.12
C GLN A 209 8.59 -4.28 -11.47
N THR A 210 9.44 -4.05 -12.47
CA THR A 210 10.44 -5.02 -12.95
C THR A 210 11.78 -4.34 -13.13
N ARG A 211 12.86 -5.09 -12.91
CA ARG A 211 14.23 -4.60 -13.15
C ARG A 211 14.49 -4.44 -14.66
N GLY A 212 15.31 -3.44 -14.99
CA GLY A 212 15.72 -3.13 -16.36
C GLY A 212 14.74 -2.21 -17.11
N PHE A 213 15.15 -1.77 -18.30
CA PHE A 213 14.44 -0.76 -19.09
C PHE A 213 13.18 -1.27 -19.84
N LYS A 214 12.58 -2.37 -19.38
CA LYS A 214 11.44 -3.04 -20.03
C LYS A 214 10.14 -2.99 -19.22
N SER A 215 10.14 -2.31 -18.06
CA SER A 215 8.94 -2.26 -17.22
C SER A 215 7.78 -1.55 -17.91
N ARG A 216 6.58 -2.14 -17.82
CA ARG A 216 5.34 -1.56 -18.36
C ARG A 216 4.68 -0.56 -17.40
N HIS A 217 5.11 -0.59 -16.15
CA HIS A 217 4.58 0.23 -15.08
C HIS A 217 5.73 0.83 -14.27
N GLY A 218 5.60 2.10 -13.94
CA GLY A 218 6.49 2.80 -13.02
C GLY A 218 5.71 3.84 -12.24
N ALA A 219 6.35 4.42 -11.24
CA ALA A 219 5.87 5.62 -10.58
C ALA A 219 7.06 6.43 -10.10
N ALA A 220 6.85 7.70 -9.81
CA ALA A 220 7.81 8.54 -9.12
C ALA A 220 7.12 9.21 -7.94
N ALA A 221 7.88 9.42 -6.86
CA ALA A 221 7.42 10.15 -5.69
C ALA A 221 8.33 11.34 -5.43
N LEU A 222 7.75 12.45 -4.97
CA LEU A 222 8.47 13.59 -4.44
C LEU A 222 8.38 13.58 -2.92
N ILE A 223 9.50 13.87 -2.26
CA ILE A 223 9.59 14.12 -0.83
C ILE A 223 10.04 15.56 -0.57
N SER A 224 9.53 16.18 0.48
CA SER A 224 10.04 17.47 0.95
C SER A 224 11.47 17.33 1.46
N CYS A 225 12.33 18.31 1.16
CA CYS A 225 13.65 18.39 1.75
C CYS A 225 13.58 19.10 3.11
N GLY A 226 14.22 18.53 4.14
CA GLY A 226 14.25 19.08 5.48
C GLY A 226 14.57 18.02 6.54
N THR A 227 14.50 18.40 7.81
CA THR A 227 14.76 17.50 8.94
C THR A 227 13.67 16.43 9.13
N ALA A 228 12.45 16.70 8.64
CA ALA A 228 11.30 15.80 8.74
C ALA A 228 10.64 15.57 7.37
N SER A 229 11.40 15.05 6.40
CA SER A 229 10.93 14.77 5.03
C SER A 229 9.66 13.91 5.00
N LYS A 230 8.69 14.34 4.17
CA LYS A 230 7.42 13.63 3.92
C LYS A 230 7.24 13.44 2.42
N VAL A 231 6.50 12.41 2.03
CA VAL A 231 6.00 12.30 0.65
C VAL A 231 4.98 13.40 0.41
N VAL A 232 5.23 14.22 -0.61
CA VAL A 232 4.44 15.41 -0.95
C VAL A 232 3.67 15.27 -2.25
N ASP A 233 4.13 14.45 -3.18
CA ASP A 233 3.37 14.08 -4.38
C ASP A 233 3.80 12.71 -4.92
N ILE A 234 2.92 12.06 -5.68
CA ILE A 234 3.20 10.80 -6.38
C ILE A 234 2.50 10.77 -7.74
N GLU A 235 3.19 10.25 -8.76
CA GLU A 235 2.62 10.06 -10.09
C GLU A 235 2.99 8.68 -10.64
N THR A 236 2.02 8.02 -11.29
CA THR A 236 2.17 6.66 -11.81
C THR A 236 2.15 6.65 -13.33
N CYS A 237 3.06 5.93 -13.97
CA CYS A 237 3.14 5.77 -15.41
C CYS A 237 2.78 4.34 -15.85
N HIS A 238 1.80 4.22 -16.73
CA HIS A 238 1.27 2.96 -17.24
C HIS A 238 1.38 2.91 -18.77
N LYS A 239 2.21 2.00 -19.29
CA LYS A 239 2.31 1.70 -20.74
C LYS A 239 1.22 0.76 -21.24
N THR A 240 0.45 0.18 -20.31
CA THR A 240 -0.60 -0.79 -20.60
C THR A 240 -1.68 -0.66 -19.55
N SER A 241 -2.92 -0.88 -19.95
CA SER A 241 -4.10 -0.93 -19.08
C SER A 241 -4.77 -2.31 -19.08
N LEU A 242 -4.50 -3.13 -20.10
CA LEU A 242 -4.98 -4.50 -20.20
C LEU A 242 -3.85 -5.49 -19.98
N ALA A 243 -4.10 -6.46 -19.11
CA ALA A 243 -3.28 -7.66 -18.91
C ALA A 243 -4.08 -8.90 -19.31
N ILE A 244 -4.63 -8.92 -20.53
CA ILE A 244 -5.36 -10.07 -21.05
C ILE A 244 -4.40 -10.86 -21.94
N LYS A 245 -4.14 -12.12 -21.58
CA LYS A 245 -3.53 -13.07 -22.51
C LYS A 245 -4.49 -13.24 -23.68
N LYS A 246 -3.98 -13.21 -24.91
CA LYS A 246 -4.72 -13.42 -26.18
C LYS A 246 -5.30 -14.86 -26.32
N SER A 247 -5.84 -15.44 -25.25
CA SER A 247 -6.33 -16.82 -25.25
C SER A 247 -7.76 -16.95 -25.79
N ASN A 248 -8.53 -15.86 -25.86
CA ASN A 248 -9.86 -15.84 -26.45
C ASN A 248 -10.13 -14.50 -27.19
N PRO A 249 -10.05 -14.47 -28.53
CA PRO A 249 -10.23 -13.27 -29.34
C PRO A 249 -11.60 -12.60 -29.21
N ASP A 250 -12.67 -13.38 -29.02
CA ASP A 250 -14.04 -12.85 -28.95
C ASP A 250 -14.30 -12.16 -27.61
N LYS A 251 -13.91 -12.81 -26.51
CA LYS A 251 -13.90 -12.16 -25.17
C LYS A 251 -13.02 -10.93 -25.16
N TYR A 252 -11.91 -10.93 -25.89
CA TYR A 252 -11.03 -9.76 -25.99
C TYR A 252 -11.73 -8.57 -26.68
N LYS A 253 -12.47 -8.82 -27.77
CA LYS A 253 -13.24 -7.76 -28.45
C LYS A 253 -14.30 -7.16 -27.53
N ASP A 254 -15.02 -7.98 -26.76
CA ASP A 254 -16.07 -7.49 -25.87
C ASP A 254 -15.51 -6.73 -24.66
N ILE A 255 -14.36 -7.16 -24.13
CA ILE A 255 -13.68 -6.40 -23.09
C ILE A 255 -13.15 -5.07 -23.64
N LEU A 256 -12.60 -5.06 -24.86
CA LEU A 256 -12.11 -3.83 -25.48
C LEU A 256 -13.23 -2.79 -25.66
N LYS A 257 -14.45 -3.22 -26.04
CA LYS A 257 -15.62 -2.33 -26.17
C LYS A 257 -16.01 -1.64 -24.86
N SER A 258 -15.83 -2.31 -23.72
CA SER A 258 -16.17 -1.79 -22.38
C SER A 258 -14.96 -1.27 -21.60
N HIS A 259 -13.77 -1.26 -22.22
CA HIS A 259 -12.52 -0.95 -21.56
C HIS A 259 -12.33 0.55 -21.37
N GLN A 260 -12.13 0.98 -20.13
CA GLN A 260 -11.64 2.31 -19.81
C GLN A 260 -10.12 2.26 -19.70
N CYS A 261 -9.44 2.81 -20.70
CA CYS A 261 -7.99 2.72 -20.81
C CYS A 261 -7.29 3.60 -19.78
N GLU A 262 -6.69 2.96 -18.78
CA GLU A 262 -5.83 3.62 -17.78
C GLU A 262 -4.37 3.83 -18.26
N LYS A 263 -4.08 3.65 -19.56
CA LYS A 263 -2.75 3.92 -20.12
C LYS A 263 -2.54 5.43 -20.12
N ASN A 264 -1.49 5.90 -19.46
CA ASN A 264 -1.15 7.32 -19.41
C ASN A 264 0.31 7.59 -19.82
N TYR A 265 1.01 6.59 -20.36
CA TYR A 265 2.42 6.72 -20.74
C TYR A 265 2.78 5.92 -21.99
N GLU A 266 3.57 6.50 -22.89
CA GLU A 266 3.91 5.87 -24.19
C GLU A 266 5.41 5.73 -24.44
N LYS A 267 6.24 6.55 -23.81
CA LYS A 267 7.69 6.61 -24.05
C LYS A 267 8.45 5.42 -23.43
N SER A 268 9.78 5.48 -23.45
CA SER A 268 10.65 4.43 -22.91
C SER A 268 10.48 4.28 -21.39
N SER A 269 10.71 3.08 -20.85
CA SER A 269 10.56 2.87 -19.40
C SER A 269 11.57 3.68 -18.58
N GLY A 270 12.75 3.95 -19.14
CA GLY A 270 13.79 4.77 -18.52
C GLY A 270 13.48 6.27 -18.49
N THR A 271 12.40 6.72 -19.12
CA THR A 271 11.94 8.11 -19.10
C THR A 271 10.66 8.30 -18.26
N MET A 272 10.20 7.24 -17.57
CA MET A 272 8.97 7.30 -16.76
C MET A 272 9.14 8.25 -15.58
N GLU A 273 10.27 8.17 -14.89
CA GLU A 273 10.57 9.02 -13.75
C GLU A 273 10.55 10.49 -14.13
N SER A 274 11.34 10.90 -15.14
CA SER A 274 11.39 12.31 -15.55
C SER A 274 10.03 12.85 -16.01
N SER A 275 9.23 12.03 -16.69
CA SER A 275 7.87 12.40 -17.09
C SER A 275 6.91 12.51 -15.91
N ALA A 276 7.01 11.60 -14.94
CA ALA A 276 6.20 11.62 -13.72
C ALA A 276 6.54 12.84 -12.87
N VAL A 277 7.84 13.12 -12.68
CA VAL A 277 8.34 14.32 -12.00
C VAL A 277 7.83 15.60 -12.66
N LEU A 278 7.96 15.71 -13.99
CA LEU A 278 7.43 16.88 -14.72
C LEU A 278 5.91 17.03 -14.52
N SER A 279 5.15 15.94 -14.55
CA SER A 279 3.70 15.97 -14.31
C SER A 279 3.36 16.47 -12.90
N MET A 280 4.15 16.12 -11.89
CA MET A 280 3.96 16.59 -10.51
C MET A 280 4.28 18.09 -10.39
N PHE A 281 5.35 18.57 -11.05
CA PHE A 281 5.69 20.00 -11.10
C PHE A 281 4.58 20.83 -11.76
N ASN A 282 4.11 20.39 -12.94
CA ASN A 282 3.07 21.11 -13.70
C ASN A 282 1.74 21.26 -12.93
N ARG A 283 1.41 20.32 -12.05
CA ARG A 283 0.15 20.36 -11.28
C ARG A 283 0.30 20.91 -9.87
N SER A 284 1.51 21.19 -9.39
CA SER A 284 1.75 21.51 -7.97
C SER A 284 0.98 22.76 -7.52
N VAL A 285 0.91 23.79 -8.37
CA VAL A 285 0.24 25.05 -8.07
C VAL A 285 -1.28 24.84 -7.98
N SER A 286 -1.88 24.17 -8.97
CA SER A 286 -3.32 23.92 -8.98
C SER A 286 -3.77 22.91 -7.92
N LYS A 287 -2.94 21.90 -7.62
CA LYS A 287 -3.27 20.82 -6.68
C LYS A 287 -2.99 21.19 -5.22
N TYR A 288 -1.92 21.94 -4.96
CA TYR A 288 -1.39 22.19 -3.61
C TYR A 288 -1.09 23.67 -3.31
N GLY A 289 -1.10 24.56 -4.30
CA GLY A 289 -0.79 25.97 -4.12
C GLY A 289 0.68 26.26 -3.80
N VAL A 290 1.60 25.40 -4.25
CA VAL A 290 3.05 25.51 -4.04
C VAL A 290 3.84 25.35 -5.34
N HIS A 291 5.06 25.85 -5.36
CA HIS A 291 6.05 25.60 -6.43
C HIS A 291 7.12 24.64 -5.92
N TYR A 292 7.52 23.70 -6.77
CA TYR A 292 8.70 22.88 -6.52
C TYR A 292 9.91 23.54 -7.18
N THR A 293 10.65 24.38 -6.46
CA THR A 293 11.68 25.25 -7.06
C THR A 293 13.06 24.60 -7.15
N SER A 294 13.28 23.48 -6.46
CA SER A 294 14.54 22.75 -6.51
C SER A 294 14.29 21.25 -6.48
N TYR A 295 15.02 20.51 -7.31
CA TYR A 295 14.90 19.06 -7.46
C TYR A 295 16.23 18.36 -7.13
N ILE A 296 16.19 17.40 -6.20
CA ILE A 296 17.31 16.52 -5.88
C ILE A 296 16.97 15.09 -6.32
N GLY A 297 17.62 14.62 -7.39
CA GLY A 297 17.46 13.25 -7.92
C GLY A 297 18.58 12.30 -7.51
N ASP A 298 18.48 11.06 -7.97
CA ASP A 298 19.40 9.93 -7.69
C ASP A 298 20.74 9.99 -8.46
N GLY A 299 20.88 10.94 -9.38
CA GLY A 299 22.09 11.17 -10.18
C GLY A 299 21.89 11.00 -11.68
N ASP A 300 20.75 10.49 -12.17
CA ASP A 300 20.42 10.54 -13.59
C ASP A 300 19.95 11.97 -13.97
N SER A 301 20.72 12.65 -14.82
CA SER A 301 20.45 14.04 -15.20
C SER A 301 19.22 14.22 -16.11
N LYS A 302 18.53 13.14 -16.51
CA LYS A 302 17.34 13.22 -17.36
C LYS A 302 16.17 13.97 -16.73
N ALA A 303 15.91 13.78 -15.44
CA ALA A 303 14.84 14.50 -14.75
C ALA A 303 15.12 16.01 -14.72
N PHE A 304 16.37 16.38 -14.39
CA PHE A 304 16.83 17.76 -14.43
C PHE A 304 16.68 18.37 -15.83
N ALA A 305 17.24 17.73 -16.86
CA ALA A 305 17.15 18.21 -18.24
C ALA A 305 15.69 18.37 -18.71
N THR A 306 14.80 17.45 -18.30
CA THR A 306 13.37 17.53 -18.61
C THR A 306 12.72 18.75 -17.97
N LEU A 307 12.99 19.02 -16.69
CA LEU A 307 12.44 20.17 -15.97
C LEU A 307 13.00 21.50 -16.51
N SER A 308 14.31 21.58 -16.74
CA SER A 308 14.96 22.78 -17.28
C SER A 308 14.41 23.17 -18.65
N ASN A 309 14.13 22.20 -19.51
CA ASN A 309 13.58 22.45 -20.85
C ASN A 309 12.09 22.77 -20.84
N ALA A 310 11.33 22.29 -19.86
CA ALA A 310 9.88 22.45 -19.81
C ALA A 310 9.42 23.74 -19.09
N THR A 311 10.26 24.33 -18.24
CA THR A 311 9.97 25.56 -17.46
C THR A 311 8.56 25.54 -16.86
N PRO A 312 8.27 24.64 -15.89
CA PRO A 312 6.91 24.40 -15.38
C PRO A 312 6.29 25.63 -14.69
N TYR A 313 7.10 26.62 -14.33
CA TYR A 313 6.65 27.86 -13.69
C TYR A 313 7.22 29.07 -14.46
N PRO A 314 6.37 29.81 -15.20
CA PRO A 314 6.82 31.03 -15.88
C PRO A 314 7.32 32.06 -14.86
N GLY A 315 8.56 32.54 -15.02
CA GLY A 315 9.14 33.61 -14.21
C GLY A 315 9.73 33.18 -12.86
N ILE A 316 9.75 31.88 -12.54
CA ILE A 316 10.43 31.33 -11.35
C ILE A 316 11.63 30.52 -11.84
N THR A 317 12.84 31.03 -11.58
CA THR A 317 14.13 30.40 -11.93
C THR A 317 14.85 29.86 -10.72
#